data_AF-A0A7H1N628-F1
#
_entry.id   AF-A0A7H1N628-F1
#
_cell.length_a   1.000
_cell.length_b   1.000
_cell.length_c   1.000
_cell.angle_alpha   90.00
_cell.angle_beta   90.00
_cell.angle_gamma   90.00
#
_symmetry.space_group_name_H-M   'P 1'
#
loop_
_entity.id
_entity.type
_entity.pdbx_description
1 polymer ?
#
loop_
_entity_poly.entity_id
_entity_poly.type
_entity_poly.pdbx_seq_one_letter_code
_entity_poly.pdbx_strand_id
1 'polypeptide(L)'
;MQDRRENRIIWQQSDGMPVACEEKLKVLNENLLELQQVAQDALEDALLIGCDETQVRQVLRALIDSLQSPLVDSRRASPSED
;
A
#
# COMPACT_ATOMS: atom_id res chain seq x y z
N MET A 1 20.17 16.50 11.39
CA MET A 1 19.85 15.62 10.25
C MET A 1 19.48 14.28 10.86
N GLN A 2 18.19 13.97 10.98
CA GLN A 2 17.75 12.73 11.63
C GLN A 2 18.02 11.53 10.72
N ASP A 3 18.78 10.59 11.27
CA ASP A 3 19.12 9.29 10.71
C ASP A 3 17.83 8.46 10.53
N ARG A 4 17.27 8.44 9.31
CA ARG A 4 16.05 7.70 8.94
C ARG A 4 16.32 6.19 8.82
N ARG A 5 16.83 5.55 9.87
CA ARG A 5 17.04 4.08 9.89
C ARG A 5 15.86 3.29 10.47
N GLU A 6 14.72 3.91 10.71
CA GLU A 6 13.57 3.27 11.36
C GLU A 6 12.36 3.26 10.43
N ASN A 7 12.30 2.21 9.59
CA ASN A 7 11.11 1.42 9.25
C ASN A 7 11.34 0.72 7.90
N ARG A 8 12.27 -0.23 7.85
CA ARG A 8 12.50 -1.03 6.65
C ARG A 8 11.36 -2.04 6.55
N ILE A 9 10.36 -1.73 5.74
CA ILE A 9 9.23 -2.63 5.49
C ILE A 9 9.79 -3.97 4.99
N ILE A 10 9.55 -5.03 5.76
CA ILE A 10 9.86 -6.39 5.35
C ILE A 10 8.64 -6.91 4.60
N TRP A 11 8.71 -6.85 3.28
CA TRP A 11 7.68 -7.45 2.43
C TRP A 11 7.74 -8.97 2.55
N GLN A 12 6.57 -9.58 2.76
CA GLN A 12 6.42 -11.02 2.89
C GLN A 12 5.70 -11.61 1.67
N GLN A 13 6.09 -12.83 1.32
CA GLN A 13 5.39 -13.68 0.37
C GLN A 13 4.15 -14.30 1.05
N SER A 14 3.30 -14.96 0.27
CA SER A 14 2.08 -15.60 0.79
C SER A 14 2.34 -16.75 1.76
N ASP A 15 3.54 -17.33 1.74
CA ASP A 15 4.00 -18.36 2.68
C ASP A 15 4.65 -17.78 3.96
N GLY A 16 4.69 -16.45 4.08
CA GLY A 16 5.28 -15.73 5.22
C GLY A 16 6.79 -15.49 5.10
N MET A 17 7.46 -16.01 4.07
CA MET A 17 8.89 -15.79 3.86
C MET A 17 9.15 -14.38 3.34
N PRO A 18 10.29 -13.74 3.70
CA PRO A 18 10.61 -12.42 3.18
C PRO A 18 10.86 -12.43 1.66
N VAL A 19 10.44 -11.37 0.99
CA VAL A 19 10.79 -11.14 -0.42
C VAL A 19 12.29 -10.83 -0.50
N ALA A 20 13.08 -11.74 -1.08
CA ALA A 20 14.53 -11.63 -1.14
C ALA A 20 15.08 -10.92 -2.40
N CYS A 21 14.28 -10.81 -3.46
CA CYS A 21 14.70 -10.20 -4.73
C CYS A 21 14.75 -8.66 -4.59
N GLU A 22 15.95 -8.10 -4.72
CA GLU A 22 16.20 -6.67 -4.53
C GLU A 22 15.45 -5.80 -5.53
N GLU A 23 15.32 -6.24 -6.79
CA GLU A 23 14.59 -5.52 -7.82
C GLU A 23 13.09 -5.43 -7.49
N LYS A 24 12.49 -6.51 -6.98
CA LYS A 24 11.09 -6.50 -6.53
C LYS A 24 10.89 -5.55 -5.36
N LEU A 25 11.82 -5.55 -4.40
CA LEU A 25 11.77 -4.63 -3.25
C LEU A 25 11.91 -3.17 -3.70
N LYS A 26 12.77 -2.90 -4.69
CA LYS A 26 12.92 -1.56 -5.27
C LYS A 26 11.61 -1.06 -5.87
N VAL A 27 10.96 -1.87 -6.71
CA VAL A 27 9.65 -1.53 -7.30
C VAL A 27 8.60 -1.28 -6.22
N LEU A 28 8.54 -2.10 -5.16
CA LEU A 28 7.59 -1.88 -4.07
C LEU A 28 7.86 -0.57 -3.30
N ASN A 29 9.12 -0.17 -3.13
CA ASN A 29 9.45 1.10 -2.51
C ASN A 29 9.08 2.29 -3.42
N GLU A 30 9.32 2.19 -4.73
CA GLU A 30 8.91 3.20 -5.71
C GLU A 30 7.39 3.38 -5.69
N ASN A 31 6.62 2.29 -5.71
CA ASN A 31 5.15 2.33 -5.59
C ASN A 31 4.68 3.01 -4.29
N LEU A 32 5.33 2.76 -3.16
CA LEU A 32 4.98 3.40 -1.89
C LEU A 32 5.25 4.91 -1.91
N LEU A 33 6.36 5.32 -2.53
CA LEU A 33 6.69 6.74 -2.68
C LEU A 33 5.67 7.45 -3.58
N GLU A 34 5.29 6.82 -4.69
CA GLU A 34 4.25 7.35 -5.58
C GLU A 34 2.90 7.47 -4.88
N LEU A 35 2.47 6.42 -4.17
CA LEU A 35 1.22 6.44 -3.41
C LEU A 35 1.25 7.53 -2.32
N GLN A 36 2.38 7.69 -1.62
CA GLN A 36 2.54 8.73 -0.62
C GLN A 36 2.39 10.12 -1.24
N GLN A 37 3.01 10.37 -2.39
CA GLN A 37 2.89 11.67 -3.07
C GLN A 37 1.44 11.96 -3.44
N VAL A 38 0.76 11.01 -4.09
CA VAL A 38 -0.64 11.18 -4.49
C VAL A 38 -1.57 11.39 -3.28
N ALA A 39 -1.36 10.63 -2.19
CA ALA A 39 -2.13 10.78 -0.98
C ALA A 39 -1.88 12.12 -0.27
N GLN A 40 -0.65 12.64 -0.33
CA GLN A 40 -0.29 13.94 0.21
C GLN A 40 -0.97 15.06 -0.59
N ASP A 41 -0.90 15.03 -1.92
CA ASP A 41 -1.54 16.02 -2.78
C ASP A 41 -3.07 16.04 -2.54
N ALA A 42 -3.71 14.87 -2.46
CA ALA A 42 -5.13 14.75 -2.16
C ALA A 42 -5.51 15.29 -0.77
N LEU A 43 -4.63 15.13 0.23
CA LEU A 43 -4.82 15.69 1.56
C LEU A 43 -4.74 17.23 1.51
N GLU A 44 -3.71 17.77 0.85
CA GLU A 44 -3.51 19.21 0.73
C GLU A 44 -4.66 19.90 0.01
N ASP A 45 -5.15 19.32 -1.08
CA ASP A 45 -6.31 19.82 -1.84
C ASP A 45 -7.57 19.89 -0.96
N ALA A 46 -7.82 18.87 -0.14
CA ALA A 46 -8.97 18.84 0.77
C ALA A 46 -8.84 19.88 1.89
N LEU A 47 -7.63 20.07 2.44
CA LEU A 47 -7.38 21.10 3.45
C LEU A 47 -7.51 22.52 2.87
N LEU A 48 -7.10 22.73 1.62
CA LEU A 48 -7.19 24.02 0.95
C LEU A 48 -8.65 24.54 0.84
N ILE A 49 -9.62 23.64 0.71
CA ILE A 49 -11.05 23.97 0.67
C ILE A 49 -11.73 23.92 2.05
N GLY A 50 -10.97 23.72 3.12
CA GLY A 50 -11.46 23.77 4.51
C GLY A 50 -12.05 22.47 5.06
N CYS A 51 -11.70 21.31 4.51
CA CYS A 51 -12.09 20.03 5.09
C CYS A 51 -11.36 19.77 6.42
N ASP A 52 -11.97 18.95 7.29
CA ASP A 52 -11.32 18.46 8.51
C ASP A 52 -10.24 17.41 8.18
N GLU A 53 -9.01 17.62 8.68
CA GLU A 53 -7.87 16.74 8.39
C GLU A 53 -8.12 15.30 8.84
N THR A 54 -8.76 15.12 10.00
CA THR A 54 -9.03 13.79 10.56
C THR A 54 -10.00 13.03 9.66
N GLN A 55 -11.05 13.69 9.18
CA GLN A 55 -11.99 13.13 8.22
C GLN A 55 -11.30 12.72 6.92
N VAL A 56 -10.45 13.57 6.35
CA VAL A 56 -9.73 13.24 5.09
C VAL A 56 -8.84 12.02 5.27
N ARG A 57 -8.11 11.93 6.39
CA ARG A 57 -7.28 10.76 6.73
C ARG A 57 -8.12 9.49 6.88
N GLN A 58 -9.31 9.57 7.48
CA GLN A 58 -10.24 8.44 7.58
C GLN A 58 -10.73 7.97 6.21
N VAL A 59 -11.06 8.90 5.31
CA VAL A 59 -11.48 8.58 3.93
C VAL A 59 -10.35 7.89 3.17
N LEU A 60 -9.12 8.41 3.22
CA LEU A 60 -7.96 7.79 2.59
C LEU A 60 -7.71 6.38 3.15
N ARG A 61 -7.86 6.19 4.47
CA ARG A 61 -7.72 4.87 5.09
C ARG A 61 -8.78 3.89 4.59
N ALA A 62 -10.05 4.31 4.60
CA ALA A 62 -11.16 3.49 4.12
C ALA A 62 -11.00 3.11 2.64
N LEU A 63 -10.47 4.02 1.81
CA LEU A 63 -10.15 3.73 0.42
C LEU A 63 -9.14 2.59 0.30
N ILE A 64 -8.02 2.63 1.04
CA ILE A 64 -7.03 1.55 1.05
C ILE A 64 -7.63 0.23 1.53
N ASP A 65 -8.46 0.26 2.57
CA ASP A 65 -9.11 -0.94 3.12
C ASP A 65 -10.14 -1.56 2.13
N SER A 66 -10.63 -0.78 1.15
CA SER A 66 -11.59 -1.23 0.14
C SER A 66 -10.96 -1.79 -1.16
N LEU A 67 -9.64 -1.71 -1.31
CA LEU A 67 -8.95 -2.19 -2.50
C LEU A 67 -9.14 -3.70 -2.66
N GLN A 68 -9.49 -4.14 -3.87
CA GLN A 68 -9.69 -5.55 -4.20
C GLN A 68 -8.52 -6.09 -5.01
N SER A 69 -8.12 -7.34 -4.77
CA SER A 69 -7.07 -8.02 -5.53
C SER A 69 -7.66 -9.10 -6.43
N PRO A 70 -7.58 -8.96 -7.77
CA PRO A 70 -8.02 -10.00 -8.70
C PRO A 70 -7.25 -11.33 -8.52
N LEU A 71 -6.03 -11.27 -7.97
CA LEU A 71 -5.13 -12.41 -7.82
C LEU A 71 -5.42 -13.29 -6.59
N VAL A 72 -6.32 -12.87 -5.71
CA VAL A 72 -6.80 -13.68 -4.58
C VAL A 72 -7.96 -14.56 -5.02
N ASP A 73 -8.79 -14.08 -5.96
CA ASP A 73 -9.95 -14.82 -6.47
C ASP A 73 -9.54 -16.00 -7.38
N SER A 74 -8.50 -15.85 -8.20
CA SER A 74 -8.06 -16.94 -9.11
C SER A 74 -7.40 -18.13 -8.40
N ARG A 75 -6.95 -17.99 -7.14
CA ARG A 75 -6.32 -19.10 -6.37
C ARG A 75 -7.30 -19.99 -5.61
N ARG A 76 -8.58 -19.58 -5.49
CA ARG A 76 -9.65 -20.42 -4.92
C ARG A 76 -10.34 -21.31 -5.96
N ALA A 77 -10.14 -21.04 -7.25
CA ALA A 77 -10.71 -21.81 -8.35
C ALA A 77 -9.77 -22.95 -8.78
N SER A 78 -9.61 -23.97 -7.94
CA SER A 78 -9.21 -25.38 -8.25
C SER A 78 -8.92 -26.09 -6.91
N PRO A 79 -9.62 -27.19 -6.56
CA PRO A 79 -9.29 -28.47 -7.19
C PRO A 79 -10.54 -29.31 -7.52
N SER A 80 -10.64 -29.72 -8.77
CA SER A 80 -11.34 -30.95 -9.16
C SER A 80 -10.57 -31.54 -10.34
N GLU A 81 -9.49 -32.24 -10.02
CA GLU A 81 -8.93 -33.25 -10.92
C GLU A 81 -9.81 -34.50 -10.73
N ASP A 82 -10.52 -34.90 -11.80
CA ASP A 82 -11.07 -36.25 -11.98
C ASP A 82 -9.94 -37.24 -12.29
#